data_AF-A0A9W6IRX1-F1
#
_entry.id   AF-A0A9W6IRX1-F1
#
_cell.length_a   1.000
_cell.length_b   1.000
_cell.length_c   1.000
_cell.angle_alpha   90.00
_cell.angle_beta   90.00
_cell.angle_gamma   90.00
#
_symmetry.space_group_name_H-M   'P 1'
#
loop_
_entity.id
_entity.type
_entity.pdbx_description
1 polymer ?
#
loop_
_entity_poly.entity_id
_entity_poly.type
_entity_poly.pdbx_seq_one_letter_code
_entity_poly.pdbx_strand_id
1 'polypeptide(L)'
;MDRARAARTIIAGLLGLIEALAVAGVLYLGAAATGSIAFGPSMTAMAGRRVTIFVVDNGYHIDLVLPTIDPSKDWRSLLDASPIATPGRNAPYVAFGWGSRTAYAEVGALTDLTVGAMLRALAFDRTVMHVLPVARVRADGANVRAVGIAAPLYAAMTARIDASFARDAEGRVQPLAGATQGYGDAYFAAVGAFSPVRTCNVWAGEMLRAGGVPVGDWPPFSAPLMKGL
;
A
#
# COMPACT_ATOMS: atom_id res chain seq x y z
N MET A 1 -43.92 -7.43 -31.70
CA MET A 1 -43.03 -7.92 -30.61
C MET A 1 -43.30 -7.10 -29.37
N ASP A 2 -43.72 -7.77 -28.29
CA ASP A 2 -44.37 -7.15 -27.13
C ASP A 2 -43.37 -6.46 -26.20
N ARG A 3 -43.48 -5.13 -26.07
CA ARG A 3 -42.62 -4.29 -25.23
C ARG A 3 -42.63 -4.74 -23.77
N ALA A 4 -43.73 -5.33 -23.29
CA ALA A 4 -43.84 -5.86 -21.93
C ALA A 4 -42.97 -7.11 -21.72
N ARG A 5 -42.84 -7.96 -22.73
CA ARG A 5 -41.99 -9.15 -22.68
C ARG A 5 -40.51 -8.76 -22.68
N ALA A 6 -40.13 -7.81 -23.53
CA ALA A 6 -38.77 -7.27 -23.57
C ALA A 6 -38.36 -6.61 -22.23
N ALA A 7 -39.24 -5.81 -21.63
CA ALA A 7 -39.00 -5.18 -20.34
C ALA A 7 -38.80 -6.21 -19.21
N ARG A 8 -39.62 -7.28 -19.17
CA ARG A 8 -39.47 -8.37 -18.18
C ARG A 8 -38.15 -9.12 -18.33
N THR A 9 -37.71 -9.41 -19.56
CA THR A 9 -36.43 -10.07 -19.80
C THR A 9 -35.26 -9.19 -19.36
N ILE A 10 -35.31 -7.88 -19.64
CA ILE A 10 -34.27 -6.93 -19.19
C ILE A 10 -34.22 -6.86 -17.66
N ILE A 11 -35.37 -6.73 -16.99
CA ILE A 11 -35.43 -6.67 -15.52
C ILE A 11 -34.90 -7.96 -14.89
N ALA A 12 -35.30 -9.13 -15.39
CA ALA A 12 -34.80 -10.41 -14.89
C ALA A 12 -33.27 -10.54 -15.09
N GLY A 13 -32.75 -10.08 -16.23
CA GLY A 13 -31.31 -10.04 -16.48
C GLY A 13 -30.56 -9.11 -15.52
N LEU A 14 -31.11 -7.91 -15.24
CA LEU A 14 -30.52 -6.97 -14.29
C LEU A 14 -30.54 -7.52 -12.86
N LEU A 15 -31.63 -8.15 -12.44
CA LEU A 15 -31.74 -8.79 -11.12
C LEU A 15 -30.73 -9.95 -10.98
N GLY A 16 -30.61 -10.80 -12.00
CA GLY A 16 -29.62 -11.88 -12.01
C GLY A 16 -28.17 -11.36 -11.96
N LEU A 17 -27.88 -10.24 -12.63
CA LEU A 17 -26.57 -9.58 -12.53
C LEU A 17 -26.30 -9.04 -11.12
N ILE A 18 -27.28 -8.40 -10.50
CA ILE A 18 -27.16 -7.88 -9.12
C ILE A 18 -26.90 -9.03 -8.15
N GLU A 19 -27.63 -10.13 -8.28
CA GLU A 19 -27.45 -11.32 -7.44
C GLU A 19 -26.05 -11.92 -7.62
N ALA A 20 -25.58 -12.08 -8.87
CA ALA A 20 -24.25 -12.59 -9.16
C ALA A 20 -23.14 -11.68 -8.57
N LEU A 21 -23.29 -10.36 -8.67
CA LEU A 21 -22.35 -9.40 -8.08
C LEU A 21 -22.39 -9.43 -6.55
N ALA A 22 -23.56 -9.61 -5.94
CA ALA A 22 -23.69 -9.76 -4.49
C ALA A 22 -23.00 -11.03 -4.00
N VAL A 23 -23.21 -12.17 -4.67
CA VAL A 23 -22.52 -13.42 -4.37
C VAL A 23 -21.02 -13.28 -4.53
N ALA A 24 -20.54 -12.67 -5.63
CA ALA A 24 -19.12 -12.40 -5.84
C ALA A 24 -18.53 -11.51 -4.73
N GLY A 25 -19.26 -10.48 -4.30
CA GLY A 25 -18.86 -9.62 -3.19
C GLY A 25 -18.75 -10.37 -1.87
N VAL A 26 -19.71 -11.23 -1.54
CA VAL A 26 -19.66 -12.07 -0.33
C VAL A 26 -18.48 -13.03 -0.38
N LEU A 27 -18.24 -13.69 -1.51
CA LEU A 27 -17.10 -14.59 -1.70
C LEU A 27 -15.77 -13.84 -1.57
N TYR A 28 -15.67 -12.64 -2.15
CA TYR A 28 -14.50 -11.79 -2.02
C TYR A 28 -14.23 -11.40 -0.57
N LEU A 29 -15.25 -10.96 0.17
CA LEU A 29 -15.11 -10.60 1.59
C LEU A 29 -14.74 -11.82 2.45
N GLY A 30 -15.31 -12.99 2.17
CA GLY A 30 -14.95 -14.25 2.82
C GLY A 30 -13.47 -14.61 2.57
N ALA A 31 -13.04 -14.57 1.31
CA ALA A 31 -11.64 -14.81 0.95
C ALA A 31 -10.69 -13.78 1.59
N ALA A 32 -11.08 -12.51 1.63
CA ALA A 32 -10.28 -11.45 2.26
C ALA A 32 -10.16 -11.68 3.77
N ALA A 33 -11.24 -12.07 4.44
CA ALA A 33 -11.24 -12.39 5.86
C ALA A 33 -10.32 -13.59 6.16
N THR A 34 -10.42 -14.67 5.40
CA THR A 34 -9.58 -15.87 5.57
C THR A 34 -8.12 -15.59 5.22
N GLY A 35 -7.85 -14.91 4.10
CA GLY A 35 -6.50 -14.55 3.66
C GLY A 35 -5.79 -13.55 4.56
N SER A 36 -6.54 -12.81 5.38
CA SER A 36 -5.99 -11.89 6.39
C SER A 36 -5.59 -12.58 7.69
N ILE A 37 -5.92 -13.86 7.89
CA ILE A 37 -5.52 -14.60 9.07
C ILE A 37 -4.01 -14.85 9.01
N ALA A 38 -3.30 -14.35 10.01
CA ALA A 38 -1.88 -14.60 10.16
C ALA A 38 -1.63 -16.03 10.65
N PHE A 39 -0.68 -16.73 10.01
CA PHE A 39 -0.22 -18.06 10.42
C PHE A 39 1.26 -18.02 10.79
N GLY A 40 1.63 -18.76 11.83
CA GLY A 40 3.02 -18.96 12.23
C GLY A 40 3.55 -17.98 13.30
N PRO A 41 4.67 -18.32 13.95
CA PRO A 41 5.26 -17.48 14.99
C PRO A 41 5.89 -16.23 14.38
N SER A 42 5.82 -15.11 15.10
CA SER A 42 6.56 -13.91 14.72
C SER A 42 8.07 -14.20 14.69
N MET A 43 8.70 -14.04 13.54
CA MET A 43 10.16 -14.10 13.43
C MET A 43 10.82 -12.81 13.92
N THR A 44 10.02 -11.81 14.30
CA THR A 44 10.56 -10.61 14.90
C THR A 44 11.33 -10.93 16.18
N ALA A 45 11.02 -11.98 16.94
CA ALA A 45 11.69 -12.32 18.20
C ALA A 45 13.15 -12.83 18.08
N MET A 46 13.74 -12.87 16.87
CA MET A 46 15.15 -13.24 16.69
C MET A 46 16.09 -12.37 17.55
N ALA A 47 17.10 -13.01 18.16
CA ALA A 47 18.11 -12.33 18.96
C ALA A 47 18.99 -11.40 18.10
N GLY A 48 19.37 -10.24 18.65
CA GLY A 48 20.26 -9.27 18.01
C GLY A 48 19.68 -7.86 17.91
N ARG A 49 20.35 -7.01 17.12
CA ARG A 49 19.94 -5.62 16.87
C ARG A 49 18.56 -5.58 16.20
N ARG A 50 17.70 -4.71 16.70
CA ARG A 50 16.36 -4.47 16.17
C ARG A 50 16.26 -3.08 15.57
N VAL A 51 15.54 -2.97 14.47
CA VAL A 51 15.18 -1.70 13.84
C VAL A 51 13.69 -1.48 14.06
N THR A 52 13.33 -0.36 14.67
CA THR A 52 11.92 0.02 14.83
C THR A 52 11.42 0.63 13.54
N ILE A 53 10.34 0.06 13.00
CA ILE A 53 9.52 0.69 11.98
C ILE A 53 8.16 1.08 12.57
N PHE A 54 7.39 1.86 11.83
CA PHE A 54 6.01 2.14 12.16
C PHE A 54 5.09 1.78 11.01
N VAL A 55 3.96 1.19 11.35
CA VAL A 55 2.85 0.92 10.43
C VAL A 55 1.77 1.95 10.74
N VAL A 56 1.44 2.77 9.75
CA VAL A 56 0.53 3.91 9.92
C VAL A 56 -0.70 3.72 9.04
N ASP A 57 -1.87 3.72 9.67
CA ASP A 57 -3.18 3.56 9.03
C ASP A 57 -3.90 4.90 8.92
N ASN A 58 -4.58 5.15 7.80
CA ASN A 58 -5.50 6.28 7.64
C ASN A 58 -6.97 5.86 7.50
N GLY A 59 -7.26 4.59 7.74
CA GLY A 59 -8.58 3.96 7.63
C GLY A 59 -8.79 3.18 6.34
N TYR A 60 -7.96 3.43 5.31
CA TYR A 60 -8.05 2.77 4.00
C TYR A 60 -6.71 2.25 3.49
N HIS A 61 -5.62 2.88 3.91
CA HIS A 61 -4.27 2.66 3.40
C HIS A 61 -3.26 2.55 4.55
N ILE A 62 -2.25 1.71 4.33
CA ILE A 62 -1.11 1.53 5.22
C ILE A 62 0.16 2.12 4.59
N ASP A 63 0.75 3.08 5.27
CA ASP A 63 2.13 3.50 5.01
C ASP A 63 3.10 2.82 5.98
N LEU A 64 4.25 2.40 5.45
CA LEU A 64 5.36 1.87 6.23
C LEU A 64 6.37 2.97 6.45
N VAL A 65 6.60 3.35 7.70
CA VAL A 65 7.54 4.40 8.10
C VAL A 65 8.82 3.76 8.63
N LEU A 66 9.93 4.00 7.94
CA LEU A 66 11.22 3.40 8.22
C LEU A 66 12.24 4.49 8.55
N PRO A 67 13.30 4.18 9.32
CA PRO A 67 14.43 5.09 9.47
C PRO A 67 15.02 5.46 8.11
N THR A 68 15.27 6.75 7.88
CA THR A 68 15.89 7.23 6.64
C THR A 68 17.29 6.67 6.47
N ILE A 69 18.00 6.46 7.58
CA ILE A 69 19.36 5.91 7.61
C ILE A 69 19.40 4.73 8.59
N ASP A 70 19.76 3.55 8.09
CA ASP A 70 20.13 2.36 8.87
C ASP A 70 21.33 1.68 8.19
N PRO A 71 22.20 0.94 8.91
CA PRO A 71 23.28 0.18 8.28
C PRO A 71 22.85 -0.76 7.15
N SER A 72 21.58 -1.19 7.15
CA SER A 72 21.02 -2.07 6.11
C SER A 72 20.55 -1.31 4.87
N LYS A 73 20.19 -0.03 4.99
CA LYS A 73 19.67 0.79 3.89
C LYS A 73 19.74 2.29 4.23
N ASP A 74 20.27 3.07 3.29
CA ASP A 74 20.28 4.52 3.32
C ASP A 74 19.39 5.09 2.21
N TRP A 75 18.28 5.72 2.60
CA TRP A 75 17.27 6.25 1.69
C TRP A 75 17.58 7.68 1.21
N ARG A 76 18.66 8.33 1.69
CA ARG A 76 18.97 9.72 1.27
C ARG A 76 19.16 9.86 -0.22
N SER A 77 19.81 8.89 -0.87
CA SER A 77 19.98 8.88 -2.33
C SER A 77 18.65 8.88 -3.10
N LEU A 78 17.62 8.22 -2.56
CA LEU A 78 16.26 8.26 -3.12
C LEU A 78 15.62 9.64 -2.93
N LEU A 79 15.76 10.24 -1.75
CA LEU A 79 15.23 11.57 -1.44
C LEU A 79 15.93 12.65 -2.28
N ASP A 80 17.23 12.53 -2.53
CA ASP A 80 18.03 13.42 -3.37
C ASP A 80 17.64 13.33 -4.85
N ALA A 81 17.26 12.14 -5.32
CA ALA A 81 16.76 11.91 -6.68
C ALA A 81 15.31 12.41 -6.88
N SER A 82 14.68 12.96 -5.85
CA SER A 82 13.28 13.38 -5.83
C SER A 82 13.11 14.91 -5.82
N PRO A 83 11.93 15.44 -6.19
CA PRO A 83 11.62 16.86 -6.06
C PRO A 83 11.44 17.32 -4.60
N ILE A 84 11.53 16.43 -3.61
CA ILE A 84 11.41 16.77 -2.18
C ILE A 84 12.51 17.77 -1.81
N ALA A 85 12.16 18.89 -1.18
CA ALA A 85 13.09 19.91 -0.74
C ALA A 85 13.59 19.69 0.70
N THR A 86 14.65 20.39 1.08
CA THR A 86 15.05 20.54 2.50
C THR A 86 13.98 21.37 3.24
N PRO A 87 13.61 21.03 4.50
CA PRO A 87 14.22 20.05 5.39
C PRO A 87 13.79 18.59 5.19
N GLY A 88 12.84 18.31 4.30
CA GLY A 88 12.30 16.95 4.08
C GLY A 88 13.38 15.90 3.80
N ARG A 89 14.38 16.22 2.97
CA ARG A 89 15.52 15.32 2.68
C ARG A 89 16.32 14.87 3.92
N ASN A 90 16.27 15.64 5.00
CA ASN A 90 16.98 15.37 6.25
C ASN A 90 16.06 14.78 7.34
N ALA A 91 14.82 14.40 7.00
CA ALA A 91 13.92 13.80 7.96
C ALA A 91 14.49 12.48 8.50
N PRO A 92 14.34 12.19 9.81
CA PRO A 92 14.86 10.96 10.42
C PRO A 92 14.12 9.70 9.96
N TYR A 93 12.91 9.86 9.44
CA TYR A 93 12.10 8.77 8.89
C TYR A 93 11.61 9.11 7.49
N VAL A 94 11.27 8.06 6.74
CA VAL A 94 10.60 8.12 5.46
C VAL A 94 9.46 7.10 5.44
N ALA A 95 8.28 7.56 5.03
CA ALA A 95 7.10 6.75 4.82
C ALA A 95 7.03 6.30 3.36
N PHE A 96 6.66 5.03 3.17
CA PHE A 96 6.42 4.44 1.86
C PHE A 96 5.02 3.87 1.76
N GLY A 97 4.37 4.20 0.65
CA GLY A 97 3.15 3.54 0.18
C GLY A 97 3.33 3.05 -1.25
N TRP A 98 2.54 2.06 -1.64
CA TRP A 98 2.42 1.60 -3.02
C TRP A 98 0.95 1.54 -3.40
N GLY A 99 0.58 1.97 -4.60
CA GLY A 99 -0.81 1.90 -5.02
C GLY A 99 -1.07 2.30 -6.45
N SER A 100 -2.35 2.41 -6.80
CA SER A 100 -2.83 2.84 -8.12
C SER A 100 -2.37 4.27 -8.41
N ARG A 101 -1.80 4.49 -9.59
CA ARG A 101 -1.40 5.81 -10.08
C ARG A 101 -2.60 6.75 -10.16
N THR A 102 -3.71 6.27 -10.69
CA THR A 102 -4.97 7.03 -10.81
C THR A 102 -5.47 7.46 -9.44
N ALA A 103 -5.53 6.55 -8.47
CA ALA A 103 -6.03 6.84 -7.13
C ALA A 103 -5.08 7.73 -6.31
N TYR A 104 -3.75 7.60 -6.47
CA TYR A 104 -2.77 8.36 -5.68
C TYR A 104 -2.38 9.71 -6.30
N ALA A 105 -2.22 9.77 -7.62
CA ALA A 105 -1.67 10.94 -8.29
C ALA A 105 -2.72 11.82 -8.98
N GLU A 106 -3.92 11.31 -9.26
CA GLU A 106 -4.99 12.08 -9.91
C GLU A 106 -6.11 12.47 -8.95
N VAL A 107 -6.26 11.76 -7.82
CA VAL A 107 -7.27 12.07 -6.80
C VAL A 107 -6.57 12.74 -5.61
N GLY A 108 -6.58 14.08 -5.60
CA GLY A 108 -5.84 14.89 -4.62
C GLY A 108 -6.18 14.62 -3.15
N ALA A 109 -7.40 14.18 -2.85
CA ALA A 109 -7.81 13.71 -1.52
C ALA A 109 -8.63 12.42 -1.64
N LEU A 110 -8.41 11.45 -0.75
CA LEU A 110 -9.21 10.20 -0.68
C LEU A 110 -10.72 10.45 -0.58
N THR A 111 -11.15 11.66 -0.16
CA THR A 111 -12.55 12.11 -0.13
C THR A 111 -13.17 12.33 -1.52
N ASP A 112 -12.35 12.50 -2.55
CA ASP A 112 -12.78 12.72 -3.94
C ASP A 112 -12.72 11.45 -4.80
N LEU A 113 -12.61 10.27 -4.15
CA LEU A 113 -12.75 8.97 -4.80
C LEU A 113 -14.16 8.81 -5.37
N THR A 114 -14.38 9.33 -6.57
CA THR A 114 -15.60 9.07 -7.33
C THR A 114 -15.69 7.58 -7.64
N VAL A 115 -16.92 7.03 -7.70
CA VAL A 115 -17.16 5.63 -8.10
C VAL A 115 -16.47 5.29 -9.41
N GLY A 116 -16.37 6.23 -10.36
CA GLY A 116 -15.64 6.06 -11.62
C GLY A 116 -14.11 5.97 -11.46
N ALA A 117 -13.50 6.72 -10.54
CA ALA A 117 -12.08 6.61 -10.22
C ALA A 117 -11.76 5.28 -9.52
N MET A 118 -12.65 4.82 -8.64
CA MET A 118 -12.54 3.49 -8.02
C MET A 118 -12.61 2.38 -9.09
N LEU A 119 -13.58 2.44 -10.01
CA LEU A 119 -13.72 1.44 -11.07
C LEU A 119 -12.50 1.41 -12.02
N ARG A 120 -11.90 2.57 -12.33
CA ARG A 120 -10.66 2.64 -13.12
C ARG A 120 -9.45 2.10 -12.35
N ALA A 121 -9.32 2.43 -11.06
CA ALA A 121 -8.27 1.86 -10.23
C ALA A 121 -8.37 0.33 -10.16
N LEU A 122 -9.60 -0.22 -10.11
CA LEU A 122 -9.85 -1.66 -10.12
C LEU A 122 -9.59 -2.33 -11.48
N ALA A 123 -9.31 -1.57 -12.55
CA ALA A 123 -9.07 -2.05 -13.91
C ALA A 123 -7.58 -2.22 -14.26
N PHE A 124 -6.79 -2.83 -13.36
CA PHE A 124 -5.36 -3.13 -13.59
C PHE A 124 -4.50 -1.89 -13.86
N ASP A 125 -4.68 -0.85 -13.05
CA ASP A 125 -4.00 0.41 -13.20
C ASP A 125 -2.47 0.28 -12.99
N ARG A 126 -1.71 1.19 -13.62
CA ARG A 126 -0.29 1.38 -13.33
C ARG A 126 -0.10 1.77 -11.87
N THR A 127 1.06 1.48 -11.34
CA THR A 127 1.34 1.66 -9.92
C THR A 127 2.40 2.72 -9.66
N VAL A 128 2.33 3.32 -8.48
CA VAL A 128 3.27 4.32 -7.99
C VAL A 128 3.73 3.98 -6.58
N MET A 129 4.96 4.38 -6.27
CA MET A 129 5.50 4.46 -4.92
C MET A 129 5.29 5.87 -4.41
N HIS A 130 4.60 6.01 -3.28
CA HIS A 130 4.51 7.25 -2.52
C HIS A 130 5.68 7.31 -1.54
N VAL A 131 6.40 8.43 -1.52
CA VAL A 131 7.53 8.67 -0.62
C VAL A 131 7.30 9.98 0.12
N LEU A 132 7.19 9.88 1.44
CA LEU A 132 6.93 11.03 2.32
C LEU A 132 7.99 11.09 3.43
N PRO A 133 8.83 12.13 3.49
CA PRO A 133 9.70 12.32 4.65
C PRO A 133 8.91 12.66 5.91
N VAL A 134 9.28 12.04 7.03
CA VAL A 134 8.56 12.17 8.31
C VAL A 134 9.51 12.68 9.39
N ALA A 135 9.26 13.91 9.84
CA ALA A 135 10.05 14.57 10.87
C ALA A 135 9.90 13.91 12.26
N ARG A 136 8.69 13.41 12.57
CA ARG A 136 8.36 12.77 13.84
C ARG A 136 7.20 11.81 13.65
N VAL A 137 7.31 10.61 14.22
CA VAL A 137 6.19 9.68 14.33
C VAL A 137 5.56 9.82 15.72
N ARG A 138 4.23 9.97 15.76
CA ARG A 138 3.45 9.90 17.00
C ARG A 138 3.16 8.44 17.33
N ALA A 139 4.12 7.78 17.97
CA ALA A 139 4.06 6.34 18.25
C ALA A 139 2.90 5.94 19.19
N ASP A 140 2.33 6.89 19.92
CA ASP A 140 1.16 6.74 20.80
C ASP A 140 -0.19 6.88 20.08
N GLY A 141 -0.18 7.19 18.78
CA GLY A 141 -1.39 7.34 17.98
C GLY A 141 -2.16 6.03 17.84
N ALA A 142 -3.49 6.07 17.96
CA ALA A 142 -4.34 4.89 17.83
C ALA A 142 -4.20 4.17 16.48
N ASN A 143 -3.83 4.92 15.44
CA ASN A 143 -3.62 4.47 14.06
C ASN A 143 -2.14 4.14 13.75
N VAL A 144 -1.27 4.06 14.75
CA VAL A 144 0.15 3.76 14.60
C VAL A 144 0.49 2.48 15.36
N ARG A 145 1.33 1.63 14.77
CA ARG A 145 1.93 0.46 15.43
C ARG A 145 3.43 0.50 15.26
N ALA A 146 4.17 0.44 16.36
CA ALA A 146 5.62 0.33 16.35
C ALA A 146 6.01 -1.16 16.32
N VAL A 147 6.81 -1.55 15.33
CA VAL A 147 7.23 -2.94 15.16
C VAL A 147 8.75 -3.01 15.14
N GLY A 148 9.33 -3.76 16.08
CA GLY A 148 10.76 -4.03 16.08
C GLY A 148 11.08 -5.19 15.15
N ILE A 149 11.93 -4.97 14.15
CA ILE A 149 12.34 -5.98 13.16
C ILE A 149 13.81 -6.33 13.36
N ALA A 150 14.15 -7.63 13.35
CA ALA A 150 15.55 -8.06 13.45
C ALA A 150 16.34 -7.58 12.21
N ALA A 151 17.58 -7.11 12.40
CA ALA A 151 18.35 -6.47 11.32
C ALA A 151 18.43 -7.25 9.99
N PRO A 152 18.63 -8.59 9.95
CA PRO A 152 18.62 -9.33 8.68
C PRO A 152 17.26 -9.30 7.97
N LEU A 153 16.17 -9.35 8.72
CA LEU A 153 14.81 -9.27 8.19
C LEU A 153 14.47 -7.85 7.73
N TYR A 154 15.00 -6.83 8.41
CA TYR A 154 14.88 -5.44 8.00
C TYR A 154 15.60 -5.19 6.66
N ALA A 155 16.77 -5.79 6.46
CA ALA A 155 17.46 -5.76 5.18
C ALA A 155 16.63 -6.41 4.05
N ALA A 156 16.00 -7.56 4.33
CA ALA A 156 15.11 -8.23 3.37
C ALA A 156 13.86 -7.38 3.03
N MET A 157 13.22 -6.79 4.04
CA MET A 157 12.10 -5.86 3.87
C MET A 157 12.49 -4.67 3.00
N THR A 158 13.57 -3.97 3.35
CA THR A 158 14.01 -2.76 2.62
C THR A 158 14.45 -3.07 1.18
N ALA A 159 15.04 -4.24 0.93
CA ALA A 159 15.34 -4.70 -0.42
C ALA A 159 14.06 -4.90 -1.27
N ARG A 160 12.98 -5.43 -0.68
CA ARG A 160 11.69 -5.57 -1.39
C ARG A 160 10.97 -4.24 -1.62
N ILE A 161 11.06 -3.32 -0.65
CA ILE A 161 10.56 -1.95 -0.83
C ILE A 161 11.31 -1.28 -1.98
N ASP A 162 12.65 -1.39 -2.01
CA ASP A 162 13.47 -0.82 -3.09
C ASP A 162 13.17 -1.45 -4.46
N ALA A 163 12.91 -2.77 -4.50
CA ALA A 163 12.52 -3.48 -5.71
C ALA A 163 11.10 -3.12 -6.20
N SER A 164 10.30 -2.41 -5.39
CA SER A 164 8.97 -1.94 -5.80
C SER A 164 9.05 -0.71 -6.71
N PHE A 165 10.18 0.00 -6.74
CA PHE A 165 10.39 1.13 -7.64
C PHE A 165 10.68 0.65 -9.07
N ALA A 166 9.97 1.22 -10.05
CA ALA A 166 10.34 1.05 -11.45
C ALA A 166 11.59 1.87 -11.75
N ARG A 167 12.50 1.26 -12.52
CA ARG A 167 13.78 1.85 -12.90
C ARG A 167 13.90 1.96 -14.41
N ASP A 168 14.59 2.99 -14.89
CA ASP A 168 14.92 3.13 -16.31
C ASP A 168 16.04 2.17 -16.73
N ALA A 169 16.46 2.25 -17.99
CA ALA A 169 17.52 1.40 -18.54
C ALA A 169 18.88 1.63 -17.83
N GLU A 170 19.08 2.79 -17.22
CA GLU A 170 20.27 3.15 -16.45
C GLU A 170 20.14 2.78 -14.96
N GLY A 171 19.04 2.14 -14.54
CA GLY A 171 18.80 1.70 -13.17
C GLY A 171 18.30 2.82 -12.22
N ARG A 172 17.96 3.99 -12.74
CA ARG A 172 17.49 5.14 -11.94
C ARG A 172 16.00 5.03 -11.67
N VAL A 173 15.59 5.42 -10.46
CA VAL A 173 14.16 5.57 -10.12
C VAL A 173 13.54 6.71 -10.91
N GLN A 174 12.25 6.59 -11.22
CA GLN A 174 11.55 7.54 -12.10
C GLN A 174 10.53 8.36 -11.29
N PRO A 175 10.89 9.58 -10.81
CA PRO A 175 9.94 10.47 -10.15
C PRO A 175 8.86 10.96 -11.13
N LEU A 176 7.62 11.08 -10.65
CA LEU A 176 6.50 11.64 -11.41
C LEU A 176 6.46 13.15 -11.14
N ALA A 177 6.98 13.94 -12.08
CA ALA A 177 6.97 15.39 -11.97
C ALA A 177 5.55 15.95 -11.79
N GLY A 178 5.38 16.84 -10.80
CA GLY A 178 4.10 17.49 -10.50
C GLY A 178 3.08 16.65 -9.73
N ALA A 179 3.33 15.34 -9.53
CA ALA A 179 2.49 14.51 -8.67
C ALA A 179 2.92 14.67 -7.20
N THR A 180 1.99 15.10 -6.36
CA THR A 180 2.18 15.32 -4.91
C THR A 180 0.82 15.43 -4.24
N GLN A 181 0.74 15.07 -2.96
CA GLN A 181 -0.40 15.35 -2.08
C GLN A 181 -0.27 16.69 -1.36
N GLY A 182 0.76 17.48 -1.67
CA GLY A 182 0.92 18.87 -1.24
C GLY A 182 1.62 19.07 0.10
N TYR A 183 2.25 18.04 0.66
CA TYR A 183 2.89 18.09 1.98
C TYR A 183 4.36 17.65 1.99
N GLY A 184 5.05 17.89 0.87
CA GLY A 184 6.48 17.61 0.74
C GLY A 184 6.80 16.15 0.40
N ASP A 185 5.83 15.44 -0.17
CA ASP A 185 5.95 14.09 -0.71
C ASP A 185 6.40 14.08 -2.17
N ALA A 186 6.78 12.90 -2.65
CA ALA A 186 7.00 12.63 -4.05
C ALA A 186 6.44 11.26 -4.45
N TYR A 187 6.03 11.17 -5.72
CA TYR A 187 5.63 9.93 -6.35
C TYR A 187 6.70 9.42 -7.30
N PHE A 188 6.86 8.11 -7.37
CA PHE A 188 7.73 7.42 -8.32
C PHE A 188 6.95 6.34 -9.05
N ALA A 189 7.35 6.03 -10.29
CA ALA A 189 6.78 4.88 -10.99
C ALA A 189 7.13 3.59 -10.22
N ALA A 190 6.17 2.68 -10.10
CA ALA A 190 6.35 1.41 -9.41
C ALA A 190 6.19 0.21 -10.34
N VAL A 191 6.70 -0.93 -9.89
CA VAL A 191 6.53 -2.22 -10.54
C VAL A 191 5.21 -2.85 -10.12
N GLY A 192 4.49 -3.41 -11.10
CA GLY A 192 3.25 -4.16 -10.90
C GLY A 192 2.00 -3.40 -11.35
N ALA A 193 0.85 -4.06 -11.19
CA ALA A 193 -0.47 -3.53 -11.54
C ALA A 193 -1.39 -3.56 -10.31
N PHE A 194 -2.13 -2.48 -10.10
CA PHE A 194 -3.09 -2.37 -9.01
C PHE A 194 -4.41 -3.03 -9.42
N SER A 195 -4.99 -3.84 -8.54
CA SER A 195 -6.26 -4.53 -8.82
C SER A 195 -6.97 -4.85 -7.50
N PRO A 196 -8.24 -5.32 -7.52
CA PRO A 196 -8.92 -5.77 -6.31
C PRO A 196 -8.12 -6.84 -5.53
N VAL A 197 -7.33 -7.66 -6.22
CA VAL A 197 -6.51 -8.71 -5.59
C VAL A 197 -5.08 -8.29 -5.28
N ARG A 198 -4.62 -7.14 -5.78
CA ARG A 198 -3.30 -6.56 -5.48
C ARG A 198 -3.47 -5.09 -5.13
N THR A 199 -3.89 -4.86 -3.89
CA THR A 199 -4.11 -3.53 -3.32
C THR A 199 -2.86 -3.01 -2.60
N CYS A 200 -2.91 -1.75 -2.14
CA CYS A 200 -1.87 -1.15 -1.31
C CYS A 200 -1.61 -1.94 -0.02
N ASN A 201 -2.67 -2.45 0.60
CA ASN A 201 -2.58 -3.24 1.84
C ASN A 201 -1.98 -4.63 1.58
N VAL A 202 -2.25 -5.25 0.41
CA VAL A 202 -1.57 -6.50 0.02
C VAL A 202 -0.07 -6.26 -0.11
N TRP A 203 0.35 -5.17 -0.77
CA TRP A 203 1.76 -4.79 -0.86
C TRP A 203 2.38 -4.53 0.52
N ALA A 204 1.70 -3.79 1.40
CA ALA A 204 2.19 -3.54 2.76
C ALA A 204 2.36 -4.86 3.55
N GLY A 205 1.39 -5.78 3.42
CA GLY A 205 1.49 -7.11 4.00
C GLY A 205 2.68 -7.93 3.47
N GLU A 206 2.98 -7.85 2.17
CA GLU A 206 4.17 -8.46 1.56
C GLU A 206 5.47 -7.93 2.19
N MET A 207 5.57 -6.62 2.40
CA MET A 207 6.75 -6.01 3.02
C MET A 207 6.88 -6.39 4.49
N LEU A 208 5.77 -6.38 5.23
CA LEU A 208 5.72 -6.77 6.64
C LEU A 208 6.16 -8.23 6.83
N ARG A 209 5.64 -9.15 6.01
CA ARG A 209 6.08 -10.56 6.01
C ARG A 209 7.55 -10.72 5.64
N ALA A 210 8.08 -9.90 4.71
CA ALA A 210 9.51 -9.90 4.41
C ALA A 210 10.37 -9.42 5.59
N GLY A 211 9.81 -8.58 6.47
CA GLY A 211 10.36 -8.23 7.78
C GLY A 211 10.08 -9.26 8.87
N GLY A 212 9.52 -10.42 8.55
CA GLY A 212 9.19 -11.49 9.49
C GLY A 212 8.04 -11.17 10.45
N VAL A 213 7.20 -10.19 10.10
CA VAL A 213 5.99 -9.85 10.83
C VAL A 213 4.86 -10.79 10.38
N PRO A 214 4.19 -11.52 11.30
CA PRO A 214 3.17 -12.48 10.94
C PRO A 214 1.85 -11.76 10.66
N VAL A 215 1.67 -11.34 9.41
CA VAL A 215 0.39 -10.87 8.88
C VAL A 215 -0.14 -11.88 7.86
N GLY A 216 -1.44 -11.83 7.57
CA GLY A 216 -2.05 -12.72 6.58
C GLY A 216 -1.40 -12.61 5.19
N ASP A 217 -1.53 -13.67 4.40
CA ASP A 217 -0.95 -13.75 3.05
C ASP A 217 -1.64 -12.79 2.07
N TRP A 218 -2.93 -12.54 2.27
CA TRP A 218 -3.74 -11.68 1.43
C TRP A 218 -4.66 -10.77 2.26
N PRO A 219 -4.14 -9.65 2.79
CA PRO A 219 -4.91 -8.64 3.51
C PRO A 219 -5.23 -7.43 2.62
N PRO A 220 -6.33 -7.45 1.84
CA PRO A 220 -6.64 -6.34 0.93
C PRO A 220 -7.10 -5.05 1.63
N PHE A 221 -7.43 -5.12 2.92
CA PHE A 221 -7.87 -4.00 3.76
C PHE A 221 -6.84 -3.67 4.84
N SER A 222 -6.85 -2.42 5.35
CA SER A 222 -5.86 -1.96 6.35
C SER A 222 -6.13 -2.52 7.75
N ALA A 223 -7.39 -2.58 8.17
CA ALA A 223 -7.76 -2.97 9.54
C ALA A 223 -7.21 -4.34 9.98
N PRO A 224 -7.24 -5.42 9.16
CA PRO A 224 -6.64 -6.69 9.54
C PRO A 224 -5.12 -6.63 9.77
N LEU A 225 -4.39 -5.79 9.03
CA LEU A 225 -2.95 -5.58 9.26
C LEU A 225 -2.73 -4.97 10.63
N MET A 226 -3.49 -3.94 11.00
CA MET A 226 -3.34 -3.23 12.28
C MET A 226 -3.73 -4.07 13.49
N LYS A 227 -4.64 -5.03 13.33
CA LYS A 227 -5.06 -5.94 14.40
C LYS A 227 -3.96 -6.97 14.75
N GLY A 228 -3.12 -7.32 13.78
CA GLY A 228 -2.04 -8.29 13.96
C GLY A 228 -0.76 -7.73 14.59
N LEU A 229 -0.73 -6.43 14.92
CA LEU A 229 0.46 -5.69 15.36
C LEU A 229 0.32 -5.12 16.77
#